data_AF-A0A9W7D357-F1
#
_entry.id   AF-A0A9W7D357-F1
#
_cell.length_a   1.000
_cell.length_b   1.000
_cell.length_c   1.000
_cell.angle_alpha   90.00
_cell.angle_beta   90.00
_cell.angle_gamma   90.00
#
_symmetry.space_group_name_H-M   'P 1'
#
loop_
_entity.id
_entity.type
_entity.pdbx_description
1 polymer ?
#
loop_
_entity_poly.entity_id
_entity_poly.type
_entity_poly.pdbx_seq_one_letter_code
_entity_poly.pdbx_strand_id
1 'polypeptide(L)'
;MAPIAGVQLLQGDITSKRTAEQIIGHFHGAKAQVVVSDGAPDVTGVHDIDEFVQAELLAAALNITTHVLEEGGTFVAKIFRCEQYDLLATQLSVFFESVSCSKPMSSRAQSNEAFVVCQGFRLPENYTAVMTSYLLPRYGLEKDEEHDPVLVPFLASGDLSGYDDSQQFY
;
A
#
# COMPACT_ATOMS: atom_id res chain seq x y z
N MET A 1 -14.90 -4.95 -14.52
CA MET A 1 -14.97 -6.33 -13.96
C MET A 1 -16.39 -6.86 -14.15
N ALA A 2 -16.55 -8.16 -14.37
CA ALA A 2 -17.87 -8.79 -14.36
C ALA A 2 -18.43 -8.83 -12.91
N PRO A 3 -19.75 -8.77 -12.70
CA PRO A 3 -20.35 -8.85 -11.37
C PRO A 3 -20.02 -10.16 -10.66
N ILE A 4 -19.70 -10.07 -9.37
CA ILE A 4 -19.41 -11.22 -8.51
C ILE A 4 -20.47 -11.25 -7.40
N ALA A 5 -21.08 -12.41 -7.17
CA ALA A 5 -22.11 -12.56 -6.14
C ALA A 5 -21.54 -12.23 -4.75
N GLY A 6 -22.26 -11.40 -3.99
CA GLY A 6 -21.84 -10.95 -2.65
C GLY A 6 -20.78 -9.84 -2.64
N VAL A 7 -20.33 -9.35 -3.81
CA VAL A 7 -19.36 -8.26 -3.92
C VAL A 7 -20.02 -7.03 -4.52
N GLN A 8 -19.92 -5.89 -3.84
CA GLN A 8 -20.29 -4.61 -4.43
C GLN A 8 -19.15 -4.09 -5.29
N LEU A 9 -19.44 -3.84 -6.57
CA LEU A 9 -18.48 -3.33 -7.52
C LEU A 9 -18.74 -1.85 -7.76
N LEU A 10 -17.73 -1.04 -7.48
CA LEU A 10 -17.71 0.38 -7.76
C LEU A 10 -16.65 0.64 -8.83
N GLN A 11 -17.09 1.13 -9.98
CA GLN A 11 -16.19 1.54 -11.05
C GLN A 11 -15.96 3.05 -10.95
N GLY A 12 -14.71 3.43 -10.69
CA GLY A 12 -14.29 4.82 -10.63
C GLY A 12 -12.78 4.93 -10.50
N ASP A 13 -12.30 6.16 -10.58
CA ASP A 13 -10.89 6.50 -10.37
C ASP A 13 -10.65 6.75 -8.87
N ILE A 14 -9.75 5.99 -8.25
CA ILE A 14 -9.45 6.10 -6.81
C ILE A 14 -8.77 7.43 -6.44
N THR A 15 -8.20 8.15 -7.41
CA THR A 15 -7.66 9.51 -7.24
C THR A 15 -8.75 10.58 -7.31
N SER A 16 -9.98 10.20 -7.69
CA SER A 16 -11.11 11.11 -7.71
C SER A 16 -11.81 11.17 -6.35
N LYS A 17 -11.96 12.38 -5.83
CA LYS A 17 -12.77 12.66 -4.63
C LYS A 17 -14.17 12.04 -4.70
N ARG A 18 -14.81 12.08 -5.88
CA ARG A 18 -16.14 11.50 -6.08
C ARG A 18 -16.15 10.01 -5.79
N THR A 19 -15.19 9.27 -6.33
CA THR A 19 -15.08 7.82 -6.12
C THR A 19 -14.82 7.51 -4.65
N ALA A 20 -13.92 8.24 -4.01
CA ALA A 20 -13.62 8.09 -2.59
C ALA A 20 -14.88 8.31 -1.72
N GLU A 21 -15.64 9.37 -1.98
CA GLU A 21 -16.91 9.63 -1.28
C GLU A 21 -17.93 8.50 -1.47
N GLN A 22 -18.01 7.93 -2.67
CA GLN A 22 -18.90 6.79 -2.94
C GLN A 22 -18.47 5.53 -2.18
N ILE A 23 -17.16 5.26 -2.09
CA ILE A 23 -16.61 4.15 -1.32
C ILE A 23 -16.91 4.34 0.17
N ILE A 24 -16.61 5.52 0.72
CA ILE A 24 -16.85 5.85 2.14
C ILE A 24 -18.35 5.74 2.47
N GLY A 25 -19.21 6.27 1.58
CA GLY A 25 -20.66 6.24 1.76
C GLY A 25 -21.25 4.83 1.80
N HIS A 26 -20.60 3.86 1.12
CA HIS A 26 -21.05 2.45 1.10
C HIS A 26 -20.97 1.76 2.45
N PHE A 27 -20.10 2.23 3.35
CA PHE A 27 -19.97 1.62 4.68
C PHE A 27 -21.03 2.09 5.68
N HIS A 28 -21.83 3.12 5.36
CA HIS A 28 -22.90 3.63 6.23
C HIS A 28 -22.48 3.88 7.69
N GLY A 29 -21.23 4.35 7.89
CA GLY A 29 -20.64 4.60 9.21
C GLY A 29 -19.94 3.40 9.85
N ALA A 30 -20.08 2.20 9.28
CA ALA A 30 -19.21 1.07 9.61
C ALA A 30 -17.79 1.31 9.06
N LYS A 31 -16.86 0.45 9.48
CA LYS A 31 -15.46 0.49 9.05
C LYS A 31 -15.04 -0.88 8.52
N ALA A 32 -14.06 -0.87 7.64
CA ALA A 32 -13.41 -2.07 7.13
C ALA A 32 -12.39 -2.57 8.16
N GLN A 33 -12.31 -3.88 8.31
CA GLN A 33 -11.28 -4.55 9.12
C GLN A 33 -9.97 -4.69 8.35
N VAL A 34 -10.08 -4.86 7.03
CA VAL A 34 -8.97 -5.04 6.11
C VAL A 34 -9.23 -4.24 4.84
N VAL A 35 -8.21 -3.52 4.36
CA VAL A 35 -8.18 -2.89 3.04
C VAL A 35 -7.03 -3.48 2.24
N VAL A 36 -7.28 -3.88 0.99
CA VAL A 36 -6.28 -4.46 0.09
C VAL A 36 -6.21 -3.65 -1.19
N SER A 37 -4.98 -3.32 -1.65
CA SER A 37 -4.73 -2.67 -2.92
C SER A 37 -3.74 -3.47 -3.76
N ASP A 38 -4.21 -4.06 -4.86
CA ASP A 38 -3.38 -4.79 -5.83
C ASP A 38 -3.01 -3.94 -7.06
N GLY A 39 -3.20 -2.61 -6.97
CA GLY A 39 -2.99 -1.69 -8.08
C GLY A 39 -1.53 -1.61 -8.51
N ALA A 40 -1.29 -1.67 -9.82
CA ALA A 40 -0.01 -1.40 -10.45
C ALA A 40 -0.22 -0.58 -11.73
N PRO A 41 0.64 0.39 -12.04
CA PRO A 41 0.60 1.12 -13.30
C PRO A 41 1.09 0.24 -14.44
N ASP A 42 0.82 0.68 -15.66
CA ASP A 42 1.47 0.12 -16.85
C ASP A 42 2.97 0.39 -16.77
N VAL A 43 3.76 -0.68 -16.72
CA VAL A 43 5.22 -0.61 -16.58
C VAL A 43 5.83 -0.02 -17.84
N THR A 44 6.49 1.12 -17.71
CA THR A 44 7.19 1.82 -18.81
C THR A 44 8.56 1.22 -19.09
N GLY A 45 9.15 0.54 -18.09
CA GLY A 45 10.51 0.01 -18.13
C GLY A 45 11.56 1.02 -17.64
N VAL A 46 11.14 2.24 -17.30
CA VAL A 46 11.97 3.23 -16.62
C VAL A 46 11.65 3.15 -15.13
N HIS A 47 12.50 2.45 -14.38
CA HIS A 47 12.24 2.09 -12.98
C HIS A 47 11.85 3.28 -12.10
N ASP A 48 12.55 4.41 -12.21
CA ASP A 48 12.28 5.61 -11.41
C ASP A 48 10.86 6.17 -11.64
N ILE A 49 10.36 6.11 -12.89
CA ILE A 49 9.02 6.58 -13.23
C ILE A 49 7.98 5.58 -12.75
N ASP A 50 8.23 4.29 -12.98
CA ASP A 50 7.31 3.22 -12.58
C ASP A 50 7.14 3.19 -11.04
N GLU A 51 8.21 3.45 -10.31
CA GLU A 51 8.21 3.60 -8.85
C GLU A 51 7.41 4.83 -8.40
N PHE A 52 7.65 5.98 -9.02
CA PHE A 52 6.93 7.22 -8.68
C PHE A 52 5.41 7.05 -8.87
N VAL A 53 4.98 6.49 -10.00
CA VAL A 53 3.56 6.27 -10.27
C VAL A 53 2.96 5.22 -9.33
N GLN A 54 3.72 4.17 -8.97
CA GLN A 54 3.28 3.22 -7.94
C GLN A 54 3.08 3.90 -6.58
N ALA A 55 3.97 4.80 -6.20
CA ALA A 55 3.87 5.56 -4.95
C ALA A 55 2.64 6.48 -4.95
N GLU A 56 2.30 7.13 -6.08
CA GLU A 56 1.07 7.92 -6.21
C GLU A 56 -0.19 7.07 -6.02
N LEU A 57 -0.24 5.87 -6.62
CA LEU A 57 -1.35 4.93 -6.44
C LEU A 57 -1.47 4.47 -4.99
N LEU A 58 -0.34 4.19 -4.33
CA LEU A 58 -0.32 3.80 -2.93
C LEU A 58 -0.79 4.93 -2.01
N ALA A 59 -0.36 6.16 -2.27
CA ALA A 59 -0.81 7.34 -1.53
C ALA A 59 -2.32 7.56 -1.69
N ALA A 60 -2.86 7.39 -2.91
CA ALA A 60 -4.29 7.48 -3.15
C ALA A 60 -5.07 6.38 -2.42
N ALA A 61 -4.56 5.14 -2.43
CA ALA A 61 -5.16 4.03 -1.69
C ALA A 61 -5.13 4.28 -0.17
N LEU A 62 -3.98 4.68 0.38
CA LEU A 62 -3.83 5.01 1.80
C LEU A 62 -4.79 6.13 2.21
N ASN A 63 -4.96 7.15 1.36
CA ASN A 63 -5.89 8.23 1.64
C ASN A 63 -7.30 7.69 1.87
N ILE A 64 -7.82 6.85 0.98
CA ILE A 64 -9.14 6.21 1.17
C ILE A 64 -9.13 5.33 2.43
N THR A 65 -8.06 4.56 2.65
CA THR A 65 -7.88 3.70 3.83
C THR A 65 -8.05 4.48 5.13
N THR A 66 -7.48 5.69 5.26
CA THR A 66 -7.63 6.50 6.48
C THR A 66 -9.07 6.86 6.83
N HIS A 67 -9.97 6.85 5.84
CA HIS A 67 -11.39 7.13 6.05
C HIS A 67 -12.23 5.88 6.29
N VAL A 68 -11.81 4.71 5.81
CA VAL A 68 -12.65 3.49 5.84
C VAL A 68 -12.14 2.42 6.80
N LEU A 69 -10.85 2.39 7.11
CA LEU A 69 -10.26 1.39 7.99
C LEU A 69 -10.59 1.68 9.47
N GLU A 70 -10.84 0.62 10.23
CA GLU A 70 -11.05 0.71 11.68
C GLU A 70 -9.72 0.82 12.44
N GLU A 71 -9.77 1.38 13.66
CA GLU A 71 -8.63 1.37 14.58
C GLU A 71 -8.18 -0.07 14.86
N GLY A 72 -6.89 -0.34 14.75
CA GLY A 72 -6.32 -1.69 14.83
C GLY A 72 -6.39 -2.51 13.53
N GLY A 73 -7.05 -2.00 12.50
CA GLY A 73 -7.23 -2.68 11.21
C GLY A 73 -5.94 -2.90 10.43
N THR A 74 -6.04 -3.66 9.33
CA THR A 74 -4.90 -4.03 8.47
C THR A 74 -5.04 -3.43 7.06
N PHE A 75 -3.94 -2.91 6.53
CA PHE A 75 -3.82 -2.45 5.16
C PHE A 75 -2.73 -3.27 4.44
N VAL A 76 -3.07 -3.82 3.28
CA VAL A 76 -2.11 -4.55 2.43
C VAL A 76 -2.08 -3.90 1.07
N ALA A 77 -0.89 -3.57 0.56
CA ALA A 77 -0.78 -2.97 -0.76
C ALA A 77 0.41 -3.51 -1.55
N LYS A 78 0.21 -3.63 -2.86
CA LYS A 78 1.28 -3.92 -3.81
C LYS A 78 2.24 -2.75 -3.91
N ILE A 79 3.52 -3.08 -3.95
CA ILE A 79 4.63 -2.13 -4.11
C ILE A 79 5.67 -2.71 -5.07
N PHE A 80 6.48 -1.82 -5.65
CA PHE A 80 7.75 -2.23 -6.25
C PHE A 80 8.85 -2.01 -5.21
N ARG A 81 9.57 -3.09 -4.88
CA ARG A 81 10.71 -3.00 -3.98
C ARG A 81 11.84 -2.27 -4.72
N CYS A 82 12.11 -1.06 -4.26
CA CYS A 82 13.06 -0.10 -4.79
C CYS A 82 14.00 0.38 -3.67
N GLU A 83 14.96 1.23 -4.02
CA GLU A 83 15.93 1.78 -3.07
C GLU A 83 15.25 2.66 -2.00
N GLN A 84 14.16 3.33 -2.35
CA GLN A 84 13.42 4.27 -1.49
C GLN A 84 12.31 3.61 -0.67
N TYR A 85 12.27 2.28 -0.60
CA TYR A 85 11.26 1.56 0.18
C TYR A 85 11.27 1.94 1.68
N ASP A 86 12.44 2.22 2.25
CA ASP A 86 12.57 2.58 3.67
C ASP A 86 11.84 3.89 3.99
N LEU A 87 11.87 4.85 3.06
CA LEU A 87 11.12 6.10 3.17
C LEU A 87 9.62 5.83 3.16
N LEU A 88 9.15 5.00 2.24
CA LEU A 88 7.75 4.63 2.14
C LEU A 88 7.26 3.93 3.42
N ALA A 89 8.04 2.99 3.92
CA ALA A 89 7.68 2.26 5.14
C ALA A 89 7.70 3.16 6.38
N THR A 90 8.63 4.14 6.44
CA THR A 90 8.64 5.15 7.50
C THR A 90 7.38 6.01 7.45
N GLN A 91 6.94 6.43 6.26
CA GLN A 91 5.69 7.18 6.09
C GLN A 91 4.47 6.36 6.52
N LEU A 92 4.44 5.06 6.20
CA LEU A 92 3.36 4.17 6.63
C LEU A 92 3.39 3.92 8.15
N SER A 93 4.56 3.85 8.76
CA SER A 93 4.71 3.63 10.22
C SER A 93 4.13 4.77 11.07
N VAL A 94 3.83 5.93 10.47
CA VAL A 94 3.07 7.01 11.13
C VAL A 94 1.62 6.61 11.40
N PHE A 95 1.05 5.74 10.56
CA PHE A 95 -0.37 5.35 10.60
C PHE A 95 -0.59 3.93 11.12
N PHE A 96 0.46 3.14 11.32
CA PHE A 96 0.38 1.73 11.65
C PHE A 96 1.42 1.35 12.69
N GLU A 97 1.03 0.48 13.63
CA GLU A 97 1.92 -0.04 14.68
C GLU A 97 3.04 -0.92 14.10
N SER A 98 2.74 -1.70 13.07
CA SER A 98 3.73 -2.53 12.38
C SER A 98 3.61 -2.39 10.87
N VAL A 99 4.77 -2.28 10.22
CA VAL A 99 4.91 -2.29 8.77
C VAL A 99 5.93 -3.36 8.41
N SER A 100 5.58 -4.21 7.46
CA SER A 100 6.43 -5.31 7.00
C SER A 100 6.31 -5.48 5.49
N CYS A 101 7.36 -6.03 4.87
CA CYS A 101 7.37 -6.34 3.45
C CYS A 101 7.20 -7.85 3.26
N SER A 102 6.35 -8.28 2.35
CA SER A 102 6.19 -9.69 1.99
C SER A 102 6.22 -9.90 0.49
N LYS A 103 7.02 -10.87 0.04
CA LYS A 103 6.96 -11.38 -1.33
C LYS A 103 6.39 -12.79 -1.30
N PRO A 104 5.12 -12.99 -1.70
CA PRO A 104 4.51 -14.32 -1.70
C PRO A 104 5.12 -15.21 -2.77
N MET A 105 5.10 -16.53 -2.55
CA MET A 105 5.60 -17.51 -3.54
C MET A 105 4.85 -17.46 -4.87
N SER A 106 3.60 -16.98 -4.88
CA SER A 106 2.83 -16.76 -6.11
C SER A 106 3.32 -15.58 -6.95
N SER A 107 4.17 -14.71 -6.39
CA SER A 107 4.81 -13.62 -7.13
C SER A 107 5.97 -14.14 -7.96
N ARG A 108 6.14 -13.62 -9.18
CA ARG A 108 7.25 -14.01 -10.06
C ARG A 108 8.58 -13.60 -9.42
N ALA A 109 9.55 -14.53 -9.38
CA ALA A 109 10.88 -14.28 -8.83
C ALA A 109 11.62 -13.11 -9.51
N GLN A 110 11.44 -12.96 -10.84
CA GLN A 110 12.04 -11.90 -11.64
C GLN A 110 11.35 -10.54 -11.50
N SER A 111 10.19 -10.46 -10.84
CA SER A 111 9.48 -9.21 -10.61
C SER A 111 10.02 -8.50 -9.38
N ASN A 112 10.14 -7.18 -9.43
CA ASN A 112 10.41 -6.35 -8.25
C ASN A 112 9.16 -6.15 -7.36
N GLU A 113 8.04 -6.77 -7.72
CA GLU A 113 6.81 -6.75 -6.95
C GLU A 113 6.98 -7.41 -5.57
N ALA A 114 6.48 -6.69 -4.56
CA ALA A 114 6.26 -7.16 -3.20
C ALA A 114 4.97 -6.54 -2.67
N PHE A 115 4.57 -6.92 -1.46
CA PHE A 115 3.43 -6.38 -0.76
C PHE A 115 3.89 -5.78 0.55
N VAL A 116 3.46 -4.56 0.85
CA VAL A 116 3.54 -4.01 2.19
C VAL A 116 2.34 -4.48 3.00
N VAL A 117 2.60 -4.96 4.21
CA VAL A 117 1.59 -5.40 5.18
C VAL A 117 1.70 -4.49 6.39
N CYS A 118 0.68 -3.66 6.57
CA CYS A 118 0.58 -2.66 7.63
C CYS A 118 -0.52 -3.08 8.61
N GLN A 119 -0.19 -3.24 9.89
CA GLN A 119 -1.13 -3.69 10.92
C GLN A 119 -1.20 -2.71 12.08
N GLY A 120 -2.32 -2.72 12.81
CA GLY A 120 -2.51 -1.84 13.95
C GLY A 120 -2.73 -0.40 13.51
N PHE A 121 -3.69 -0.17 12.59
CA PHE A 121 -4.01 1.17 12.12
C PHE A 121 -4.34 2.12 13.28
N ARG A 122 -3.68 3.28 13.30
CA ARG A 122 -3.92 4.36 14.24
C ARG A 122 -3.76 5.70 13.55
N LEU A 123 -4.79 6.54 13.67
CA LEU A 123 -4.72 7.93 13.21
C LEU A 123 -3.88 8.76 14.20
N PRO A 124 -2.87 9.53 13.73
CA PRO A 124 -2.15 10.46 14.60
C PRO A 124 -3.11 11.49 15.23
N GLU A 125 -2.89 11.87 16.49
CA GLU A 125 -3.82 12.70 17.28
C GLU A 125 -4.22 14.03 16.62
N ASN A 126 -3.34 14.62 15.80
CA ASN A 126 -3.58 15.89 15.11
C ASN A 126 -3.80 15.73 13.59
N TYR A 127 -4.03 14.50 13.11
CA TYR A 127 -4.24 14.24 11.70
C TYR A 127 -5.72 14.32 11.34
N THR A 128 -6.07 15.25 10.43
CA THR A 128 -7.39 15.29 9.80
C THR A 128 -7.27 14.72 8.39
N ALA A 129 -7.90 13.58 8.15
CA ALA A 129 -7.90 12.96 6.83
C ALA A 129 -8.61 13.88 5.81
N VAL A 130 -7.89 14.28 4.77
CA VAL A 130 -8.37 15.19 3.72
C VAL A 130 -8.15 14.60 2.34
N MET A 131 -9.23 14.56 1.56
CA MET A 131 -9.25 14.00 0.21
C MET A 131 -8.51 14.83 -0.86
N THR A 132 -7.91 15.97 -0.51
CA THR A 132 -7.46 16.99 -1.48
C THR A 132 -5.95 17.14 -1.64
N SER A 133 -5.11 16.38 -0.92
CA SER A 133 -3.66 16.52 -1.05
C SER A 133 -3.00 15.19 -1.43
N TYR A 134 -2.97 14.90 -2.74
CA TYR A 134 -2.18 13.80 -3.28
C TYR A 134 -0.68 14.14 -3.34
N LEU A 135 -0.36 15.43 -3.32
CA LEU A 135 1.01 15.91 -3.17
C LEU A 135 1.21 16.27 -1.70
N LEU A 136 2.05 15.51 -1.01
CA LEU A 136 2.81 16.08 0.10
C LEU A 136 3.46 17.37 -0.41
N PRO A 137 3.45 18.49 0.35
CA PRO A 137 4.18 19.71 -0.01
C PRO A 137 5.72 19.55 -0.08
N ARG A 138 6.24 18.33 -0.16
CA ARG A 138 7.65 17.96 -0.02
C ARG A 138 8.18 17.17 -1.23
N TYR A 139 7.71 17.50 -2.43
CA TYR A 139 8.51 17.22 -3.62
C TYR A 139 9.64 18.25 -3.68
N GLY A 140 10.86 17.87 -3.28
CA GLY A 140 12.01 18.78 -3.18
C GLY A 140 12.48 19.10 -1.76
N LEU A 141 12.59 18.09 -0.88
CA LEU A 141 13.47 18.25 0.28
C LEU A 141 14.90 18.50 -0.19
N GLU A 142 15.59 19.43 0.47
CA GLU A 142 17.00 19.64 0.21
C GLU A 142 17.77 18.35 0.50
N LYS A 143 18.82 18.09 -0.29
CA LYS A 143 19.61 16.85 -0.29
C LYS A 143 20.19 16.42 1.07
N ASP A 144 20.06 17.25 2.10
CA ASP A 144 20.77 17.14 3.39
C ASP A 144 19.86 16.85 4.60
N GLU A 145 18.56 16.53 4.43
CA GLU A 145 17.80 15.90 5.54
C GLU A 145 18.21 14.42 5.66
N GLU A 146 19.02 14.11 6.68
CA GLU A 146 19.29 12.72 7.09
C GLU A 146 17.96 12.00 7.38
N HIS A 147 17.57 11.09 6.49
CA HIS A 147 16.51 10.14 6.76
C HIS A 147 17.11 8.97 7.54
N ASP A 148 16.67 8.73 8.77
CA ASP A 148 17.05 7.56 9.55
C ASP A 148 16.26 6.35 9.01
N PRO A 149 16.86 5.46 8.20
CA PRO A 149 16.13 4.39 7.54
C PRO A 149 15.64 3.39 8.58
N VAL A 150 14.33 3.23 8.71
CA VAL A 150 13.75 2.19 9.55
C VAL A 150 13.96 0.84 8.87
N LEU A 151 14.64 -0.09 9.54
CA LEU A 151 14.76 -1.47 9.06
C LEU A 151 13.40 -2.16 9.12
N VAL A 152 12.79 -2.35 7.96
CA VAL A 152 11.47 -2.98 7.85
C VAL A 152 11.63 -4.50 7.80
N PRO A 153 10.95 -5.26 8.66
CA PRO A 153 11.01 -6.71 8.62
C PRO A 153 10.47 -7.25 7.29
N PHE A 154 11.20 -8.21 6.71
CA PHE A 154 10.73 -8.99 5.58
C PHE A 154 10.08 -10.29 6.09
N LEU A 155 8.84 -10.52 5.68
CA LEU A 155 8.05 -11.70 6.01
C LEU A 155 7.86 -12.56 4.77
N ALA A 156 8.41 -13.77 4.79
CA ALA A 156 8.03 -14.79 3.84
C ALA A 156 6.55 -15.18 4.06
N SER A 157 5.80 -15.34 2.98
CA SER A 157 4.38 -15.75 3.04
C SER A 157 4.14 -17.01 2.22
N GLY A 158 3.22 -17.86 2.70
CA GLY A 158 2.93 -19.17 2.14
C GLY A 158 3.23 -20.30 3.11
N ASP A 159 3.13 -21.54 2.62
CA ASP A 159 3.52 -22.72 3.37
C ASP A 159 5.05 -22.83 3.43
N LEU A 160 5.63 -22.46 4.57
CA LEU A 160 7.07 -22.57 4.82
C LEU A 160 7.56 -24.01 5.00
N SER A 161 6.63 -24.97 5.13
CA SER A 161 6.91 -26.40 5.24
C SER A 161 6.74 -27.15 3.91
N GLY A 162 6.22 -26.48 2.88
CA GLY A 162 5.95 -27.04 1.56
C GLY A 162 7.24 -27.27 0.76
N TYR A 163 7.26 -28.33 -0.04
CA TYR A 163 8.32 -28.57 -1.02
C TYR A 163 8.26 -27.51 -2.13
N ASP A 164 9.32 -26.75 -2.30
CA ASP A 164 9.43 -25.72 -3.33
C ASP A 164 10.17 -26.29 -4.55
N ASP A 165 9.47 -26.43 -5.67
CA ASP A 165 10.00 -26.91 -6.95
C ASP A 165 11.12 -25.99 -7.49
N SER A 166 11.23 -24.76 -6.96
CA SER A 166 12.32 -23.82 -7.26
C SER A 166 13.61 -24.04 -6.45
N GLN A 167 13.65 -25.01 -5.52
CA GLN A 167 14.89 -25.43 -4.85
C GLN A 167 15.90 -26.16 -5.77
N GLN A 168 15.64 -26.29 -7.07
CA GLN A 168 16.58 -26.89 -8.03
C GLN A 168 17.84 -26.06 -8.31
N PHE A 169 18.02 -24.90 -7.67
CA PHE A 169 19.20 -24.07 -7.83
C PHE A 169 19.92 -23.80 -6.50
N TYR A 170 20.45 -24.84 -5.89
CA TYR A 170 21.67 -24.79 -5.08
C TYR A 170 22.48 -26.08 -5.24
#